data_AF-A0A1V5B736-F1
#
_entry.id   AF-A0A1V5B736-F1
#
_cell.length_a   1.000
_cell.length_b   1.000
_cell.length_c   1.000
_cell.angle_alpha   90.00
_cell.angle_beta   90.00
_cell.angle_gamma   90.00
#
_symmetry.space_group_name_H-M   'P 1'
#
loop_
_entity.id
_entity.type
_entity.pdbx_description
1 polymer ?
#
loop_
_entity_poly.entity_id
_entity_poly.type
_entity_poly.pdbx_seq_one_letter_code
_entity_poly.pdbx_strand_id
1 'polypeptide(L)'
;METKINEGSLENFDNCIINGKLNLSEKNIVHPVHFKNAVFNGPVHFESTTFKNTADFSNAEFDNNADFSNSSFNGNASFSISKFKDTANFMDSEFNVEARFSGSEFEDDAEFGNSSFNGNAYFNGLNFLYTANFSDSNFSGNASFSGSRFNGIANFLDSEFNRDADFEFSEFNRDAFFCSSIFNGNASFYSSKFNRASYFMASRFNSDADFSASIFSSDAQFGASKFGISAGYLSKINGNFELGKSKIIVDSELGYAEFNGNANFGSSKFDGDASFYSSRFNGPADFVGSKFNGTTDFSSSIFKKATYFNVSTFEKEANFKDAKFDGEIFFRSSTFKTEALFDGAHFNSMLDLTRTKYDKLYINWNNIKKLVYDDTAYQLLIENFRNLGFNKDADNCYYEFRIDQLLHWGSPNDPIGILIETARYLNKESVHEYGIGDKFMHALDLGAWIFYGYGKQPFYPLGWSIFSVLVFGIIWCSGNRKLPYNGANLGIFEKYGSTSHNRPKGKNWRDKFRLLGNAMLFSATIFLSGTRLFIDPPMLPEMRWSKSTTKLVFTAERVLGAFFSILFFLAIGATVVR
;
A
#
# COMPACT_ATOMS: atom_id res chain seq x y z
N MET A 1 -12.77 -60.66 -23.69
CA MET A 1 -12.78 -60.72 -25.16
C MET A 1 -12.00 -59.51 -25.64
N GLU A 2 -10.97 -59.72 -26.43
CA GLU A 2 -10.18 -58.64 -27.04
C GLU A 2 -10.95 -58.16 -28.28
N THR A 3 -11.44 -56.93 -28.29
CA THR A 3 -12.12 -56.37 -29.48
C THR A 3 -11.03 -56.02 -30.49
N LYS A 4 -10.73 -56.94 -31.40
CA LYS A 4 -9.76 -56.70 -32.48
C LYS A 4 -10.41 -55.88 -33.59
N ILE A 5 -10.15 -54.59 -33.62
CA ILE A 5 -10.44 -53.73 -34.78
C ILE A 5 -9.30 -53.97 -35.78
N ASN A 6 -9.61 -54.57 -36.93
CA ASN A 6 -8.59 -54.88 -37.94
C ASN A 6 -8.17 -53.62 -38.72
N GLU A 7 -6.87 -53.50 -39.02
CA GLU A 7 -6.36 -52.47 -39.92
C GLU A 7 -7.05 -52.56 -41.29
N GLY A 8 -7.74 -51.49 -41.69
CA GLY A 8 -8.23 -51.30 -43.05
C GLY A 8 -9.73 -51.46 -43.30
N SER A 9 -10.54 -51.83 -42.31
CA SER A 9 -12.00 -51.75 -42.41
C SER A 9 -12.50 -50.52 -41.68
N LEU A 10 -13.16 -49.61 -42.42
CA LEU A 10 -14.06 -48.58 -41.90
C LEU A 10 -14.82 -49.12 -40.69
N GLU A 11 -14.98 -48.34 -39.63
CA GLU A 11 -16.22 -48.37 -38.87
C GLU A 11 -16.33 -47.07 -38.08
N ASN A 12 -17.46 -46.39 -38.27
CA ASN A 12 -17.92 -45.38 -37.34
C ASN A 12 -18.36 -46.16 -36.09
N PHE A 13 -17.65 -45.96 -34.98
CA PHE A 13 -17.95 -46.59 -33.69
C PHE A 13 -18.69 -45.62 -32.76
N ASP A 14 -19.44 -44.68 -33.33
CA ASP A 14 -20.26 -43.78 -32.55
C ASP A 14 -21.33 -44.60 -31.80
N ASN A 15 -21.62 -44.21 -30.57
CA ASN A 15 -22.63 -44.85 -29.71
C ASN A 15 -22.35 -46.33 -29.41
N CYS A 16 -21.09 -46.77 -29.52
CA CYS A 16 -20.70 -48.15 -29.26
C CYS A 16 -20.25 -48.37 -27.80
N ILE A 17 -20.41 -49.60 -27.29
CA ILE A 17 -19.84 -50.03 -26.01
C ILE A 17 -18.76 -51.06 -26.28
N ILE A 18 -17.53 -50.76 -25.87
CA ILE A 18 -16.34 -51.59 -26.06
C ILE A 18 -15.98 -52.21 -24.72
N ASN A 19 -16.34 -53.49 -24.55
CA ASN A 19 -16.23 -54.19 -23.26
C ASN A 19 -14.82 -54.70 -22.92
N GLY A 20 -13.90 -54.71 -23.89
CA GLY A 20 -12.56 -55.27 -23.74
C GLY A 20 -11.48 -54.22 -23.95
N LYS A 21 -10.22 -54.63 -23.76
CA LYS A 21 -9.07 -53.83 -24.16
C LYS A 21 -9.17 -53.49 -25.65
N LEU A 22 -9.03 -52.21 -25.98
CA LEU A 22 -8.79 -51.74 -27.34
C LEU A 22 -7.32 -51.37 -27.45
N ASN A 23 -6.61 -52.01 -28.39
CA ASN A 23 -5.22 -51.69 -28.65
C ASN A 23 -5.00 -51.35 -30.13
N LEU A 24 -4.65 -50.10 -30.36
CA LEU A 24 -4.26 -49.54 -31.65
C LEU A 24 -2.92 -48.79 -31.53
N SER A 25 -2.07 -49.17 -30.58
CA SER A 25 -0.75 -48.56 -30.38
C SER A 25 0.17 -48.78 -31.58
N GLU A 26 1.05 -47.81 -31.82
CA GLU A 26 2.02 -47.77 -32.92
C GLU A 26 1.38 -47.82 -34.34
N LYS A 27 0.06 -47.62 -34.45
CA LYS A 27 -0.65 -47.69 -35.72
C LYS A 27 -0.58 -46.38 -36.51
N ASN A 28 -0.58 -46.49 -37.83
CA ASN A 28 -0.75 -45.37 -38.75
C ASN A 28 -2.17 -45.37 -39.33
N ILE A 29 -3.09 -44.66 -38.68
CA ILE A 29 -4.51 -44.63 -39.06
C ILE A 29 -4.73 -43.52 -40.10
N VAL A 30 -4.91 -43.94 -41.36
CA VAL A 30 -5.06 -43.02 -42.50
C VAL A 30 -6.47 -42.51 -42.71
N HIS A 31 -7.49 -43.17 -42.16
CA HIS A 31 -8.89 -42.76 -42.30
C HIS A 31 -9.36 -41.97 -41.06
N PRO A 32 -10.44 -41.17 -41.17
CA PRO A 32 -11.07 -40.57 -40.00
C PRO A 32 -11.50 -41.64 -38.98
N VAL A 33 -11.29 -41.34 -37.70
CA VAL A 33 -11.68 -42.18 -36.56
C VAL A 33 -12.86 -41.54 -35.84
N HIS A 34 -13.91 -42.32 -35.61
CA HIS A 34 -15.15 -41.88 -34.99
C HIS A 34 -15.55 -42.82 -33.85
N PHE A 35 -15.55 -42.29 -32.63
CA PHE A 35 -15.93 -42.91 -31.36
C PHE A 35 -16.83 -41.96 -30.55
N LYS A 36 -17.65 -41.15 -31.23
CA LYS A 36 -18.53 -40.19 -30.56
C LYS A 36 -19.57 -40.92 -29.72
N ASN A 37 -19.79 -40.51 -28.48
CA ASN A 37 -20.68 -41.21 -27.54
C ASN A 37 -20.28 -42.68 -27.27
N ALA A 38 -19.04 -43.08 -27.55
CA ALA A 38 -18.59 -44.44 -27.28
C ALA A 38 -18.25 -44.63 -25.78
N VAL A 39 -18.48 -45.82 -25.25
CA VAL A 39 -18.10 -46.19 -23.88
C VAL A 39 -17.06 -47.30 -23.94
N PHE A 40 -15.90 -47.07 -23.34
CA PHE A 40 -14.80 -48.02 -23.25
C PHE A 40 -14.72 -48.58 -21.82
N ASN A 41 -15.29 -49.77 -21.61
CA ASN A 41 -15.29 -50.44 -20.30
C ASN A 41 -13.94 -51.13 -19.97
N GLY A 42 -13.03 -51.20 -20.94
CA GLY A 42 -11.68 -51.75 -20.78
C GLY A 42 -10.62 -50.71 -21.17
N PRO A 43 -9.33 -50.98 -20.90
CA PRO A 43 -8.25 -50.04 -21.17
C PRO A 43 -8.09 -49.79 -22.67
N VAL A 44 -7.72 -48.56 -23.00
CA VAL A 44 -7.55 -48.08 -24.36
C VAL A 44 -6.07 -47.72 -24.57
N HIS A 45 -5.46 -48.30 -25.60
CA HIS A 45 -4.06 -48.06 -25.96
C HIS A 45 -3.97 -47.51 -27.38
N PHE A 46 -3.63 -46.25 -27.48
CA PHE A 46 -3.27 -45.48 -28.66
C PHE A 46 -1.85 -44.90 -28.54
N GLU A 47 -1.01 -45.49 -27.68
CA GLU A 47 0.35 -45.01 -27.50
C GLU A 47 1.14 -45.10 -28.82
N SER A 48 1.89 -44.06 -29.16
CA SER A 48 2.63 -43.95 -30.44
C SER A 48 1.77 -44.08 -31.72
N THR A 49 0.45 -43.88 -31.63
CA THR A 49 -0.45 -43.95 -32.79
C THR A 49 -0.44 -42.64 -33.58
N THR A 50 -0.42 -42.72 -34.90
CA THR A 50 -0.58 -41.58 -35.80
C THR A 50 -1.98 -41.56 -36.41
N PHE A 51 -2.78 -40.54 -36.11
CA PHE A 51 -4.05 -40.26 -36.75
C PHE A 51 -3.82 -39.25 -37.88
N LYS A 52 -3.92 -39.68 -39.15
CA LYS A 52 -3.68 -38.79 -40.30
C LYS A 52 -4.85 -37.85 -40.61
N ASN A 53 -6.04 -38.21 -40.17
CA ASN A 53 -7.28 -37.45 -40.35
C ASN A 53 -7.95 -37.20 -39.00
N THR A 54 -9.16 -36.64 -39.01
CA THR A 54 -9.96 -36.36 -37.81
C THR A 54 -10.06 -37.58 -36.89
N ALA A 55 -9.87 -37.36 -35.59
CA ALA A 55 -10.12 -38.32 -34.53
C ALA A 55 -11.18 -37.74 -33.58
N ASP A 56 -12.40 -38.30 -33.60
CA ASP A 56 -13.53 -37.80 -32.84
C ASP A 56 -13.92 -38.79 -31.73
N PHE A 57 -13.61 -38.41 -30.49
CA PHE A 57 -13.97 -39.04 -29.23
C PHE A 57 -14.93 -38.15 -28.42
N SER A 58 -15.67 -37.25 -29.08
CA SER A 58 -16.58 -36.35 -28.37
C SER A 58 -17.66 -37.13 -27.60
N ASN A 59 -17.91 -36.72 -26.35
CA ASN A 59 -18.84 -37.38 -25.43
C ASN A 59 -18.52 -38.89 -25.20
N ALA A 60 -17.28 -39.32 -25.43
CA ALA A 60 -16.85 -40.67 -25.11
C ALA A 60 -16.57 -40.83 -23.61
N GLU A 61 -16.75 -42.05 -23.09
CA GLU A 61 -16.50 -42.40 -21.70
C GLU A 61 -15.44 -43.50 -21.62
N PHE A 62 -14.35 -43.24 -20.90
CA PHE A 62 -13.24 -44.16 -20.67
C PHE A 62 -13.26 -44.61 -19.21
N ASP A 63 -13.66 -45.85 -18.97
CA ASP A 63 -13.81 -46.38 -17.60
C ASP A 63 -12.49 -46.85 -16.96
N ASN A 64 -11.44 -47.01 -17.77
CA ASN A 64 -10.10 -47.43 -17.37
C ASN A 64 -9.06 -46.56 -18.10
N ASN A 65 -7.78 -46.77 -17.80
CA ASN A 65 -6.65 -46.09 -18.45
C ASN A 65 -6.83 -45.90 -19.95
N ALA A 66 -6.71 -44.64 -20.38
CA ALA A 66 -6.73 -44.23 -21.77
C ALA A 66 -5.36 -43.64 -22.14
N ASP A 67 -4.53 -44.44 -22.82
CA ASP A 67 -3.18 -44.07 -23.19
C ASP A 67 -3.11 -43.59 -24.65
N PHE A 68 -2.85 -42.30 -24.82
CA PHE A 68 -2.59 -41.60 -26.08
C PHE A 68 -1.17 -41.01 -26.11
N SER A 69 -0.27 -41.47 -25.24
CA SER A 69 1.07 -40.91 -25.15
C SER A 69 1.86 -41.11 -26.45
N ASN A 70 2.76 -40.19 -26.78
CA ASN A 70 3.58 -40.21 -28.00
C ASN A 70 2.77 -40.26 -29.31
N SER A 71 1.46 -39.98 -29.28
CA SER A 71 0.60 -40.02 -30.46
C SER A 71 0.65 -38.73 -31.28
N SER A 72 0.37 -38.82 -32.58
CA SER A 72 0.33 -37.66 -33.48
C SER A 72 -1.04 -37.54 -34.14
N PHE A 73 -1.74 -36.44 -33.84
CA PHE A 73 -3.03 -36.08 -34.43
C PHE A 73 -2.84 -35.05 -35.55
N ASN A 74 -2.85 -35.51 -36.80
CA ASN A 74 -2.66 -34.68 -37.99
C ASN A 74 -3.95 -34.09 -38.57
N GLY A 75 -5.10 -34.49 -38.04
CA GLY A 75 -6.38 -33.81 -38.24
C GLY A 75 -6.91 -33.25 -36.92
N ASN A 76 -8.15 -32.73 -36.94
CA ASN A 76 -8.81 -32.30 -35.71
C ASN A 76 -8.96 -33.48 -34.73
N ALA A 77 -8.53 -33.28 -33.49
CA ALA A 77 -8.73 -34.23 -32.39
C ALA A 77 -9.78 -33.65 -31.43
N SER A 78 -10.90 -34.37 -31.27
CA SER A 78 -12.01 -33.91 -30.45
C SER A 78 -12.30 -34.91 -29.34
N PHE A 79 -12.10 -34.48 -28.11
CA PHE A 79 -12.47 -35.14 -26.87
C PHE A 79 -13.54 -34.35 -26.11
N SER A 80 -14.16 -33.33 -26.71
CA SER A 80 -15.13 -32.46 -26.03
C SER A 80 -16.24 -33.25 -25.31
N ILE A 81 -16.54 -32.87 -24.07
CA ILE A 81 -17.58 -33.48 -23.22
C ILE A 81 -17.28 -34.96 -22.92
N SER A 82 -16.04 -35.42 -23.11
CA SER A 82 -15.66 -36.78 -22.75
C SER A 82 -15.49 -36.93 -21.24
N LYS A 83 -15.49 -38.18 -20.78
CA LYS A 83 -15.27 -38.53 -19.38
C LYS A 83 -14.17 -39.57 -19.27
N PHE A 84 -13.12 -39.26 -18.51
CA PHE A 84 -12.03 -40.18 -18.19
C PHE A 84 -12.13 -40.55 -16.70
N LYS A 85 -12.49 -41.79 -16.38
CA LYS A 85 -12.66 -42.25 -14.99
C LYS A 85 -11.38 -42.71 -14.30
N ASP A 86 -10.35 -42.92 -15.09
CA ASP A 86 -9.02 -43.38 -14.70
C ASP A 86 -7.99 -42.55 -15.48
N THR A 87 -6.69 -42.82 -15.32
CA THR A 87 -5.62 -41.99 -15.88
C THR A 87 -5.79 -41.77 -17.39
N ALA A 88 -5.77 -40.50 -17.82
CA ALA A 88 -5.79 -40.09 -19.22
C ALA A 88 -4.40 -39.58 -19.62
N ASN A 89 -3.65 -40.39 -20.37
CA ASN A 89 -2.26 -40.10 -20.70
C ASN A 89 -2.13 -39.56 -22.13
N PHE A 90 -1.77 -38.29 -22.27
CA PHE A 90 -1.47 -37.58 -23.52
C PHE A 90 -0.02 -37.06 -23.54
N MET A 91 0.88 -37.59 -22.70
CA MET A 91 2.27 -37.11 -22.65
C MET A 91 2.96 -37.29 -23.99
N ASP A 92 3.85 -36.36 -24.34
CA ASP A 92 4.63 -36.39 -25.58
C ASP A 92 3.79 -36.45 -26.87
N SER A 93 2.49 -36.12 -26.79
CA SER A 93 1.60 -36.14 -27.95
C SER A 93 1.68 -34.84 -28.77
N GLU A 94 1.37 -34.93 -30.05
CA GLU A 94 1.37 -33.80 -30.98
C GLU A 94 -0.01 -33.60 -31.60
N PHE A 95 -0.58 -32.40 -31.46
CA PHE A 95 -1.84 -31.99 -32.06
C PHE A 95 -1.60 -30.93 -33.15
N ASN A 96 -1.63 -31.36 -34.42
CA ASN A 96 -1.21 -30.54 -35.56
C ASN A 96 -2.28 -29.60 -36.12
N VAL A 97 -3.54 -29.75 -35.71
CA VAL A 97 -4.66 -28.88 -36.10
C VAL A 97 -5.37 -28.40 -34.84
N GLU A 98 -6.66 -28.65 -34.65
CA GLU A 98 -7.35 -28.28 -33.41
C GLU A 98 -7.41 -29.45 -32.43
N ALA A 99 -7.11 -29.18 -31.16
CA ALA A 99 -7.31 -30.08 -30.04
C ALA A 99 -8.47 -29.56 -29.19
N ARG A 100 -9.58 -30.31 -29.11
CA ARG A 100 -10.79 -29.87 -28.39
C ARG A 100 -11.07 -30.79 -27.23
N PHE A 101 -10.96 -30.28 -26.01
CA PHE A 101 -11.28 -30.98 -24.76
C PHE A 101 -12.44 -30.32 -24.02
N SER A 102 -13.00 -29.22 -24.52
CA SER A 102 -14.01 -28.41 -23.81
C SER A 102 -15.12 -29.22 -23.12
N GLY A 103 -15.39 -28.91 -21.85
CA GLY A 103 -16.46 -29.51 -21.05
C GLY A 103 -16.21 -30.95 -20.60
N SER A 104 -15.03 -31.52 -20.85
CA SER A 104 -14.68 -32.87 -20.40
C SER A 104 -14.42 -32.95 -18.89
N GLU A 105 -14.57 -34.15 -18.34
CA GLU A 105 -14.32 -34.50 -16.94
C GLU A 105 -13.20 -35.53 -16.84
N PHE A 106 -12.19 -35.24 -16.02
CA PHE A 106 -11.09 -36.14 -15.68
C PHE A 106 -11.22 -36.51 -14.20
N GLU A 107 -11.65 -37.73 -13.91
CA GLU A 107 -11.85 -38.23 -12.53
C GLU A 107 -10.59 -38.81 -11.89
N ASP A 108 -9.49 -38.90 -12.64
CA ASP A 108 -8.13 -39.24 -12.19
C ASP A 108 -7.10 -38.31 -12.87
N ASP A 109 -5.81 -38.61 -12.76
CA ASP A 109 -4.72 -37.80 -13.32
C ASP A 109 -4.84 -37.66 -14.85
N ALA A 110 -4.68 -36.43 -15.33
CA ALA A 110 -4.70 -36.06 -16.74
C ALA A 110 -3.32 -35.53 -17.14
N GLU A 111 -2.60 -36.30 -17.96
CA GLU A 111 -1.18 -36.10 -18.24
C GLU A 111 -0.98 -35.57 -19.65
N PHE A 112 -0.70 -34.27 -19.81
CA PHE A 112 -0.39 -33.58 -21.06
C PHE A 112 1.07 -33.08 -21.09
N GLY A 113 1.93 -33.58 -20.21
CA GLY A 113 3.34 -33.16 -20.12
C GLY A 113 4.10 -33.37 -21.43
N ASN A 114 5.01 -32.44 -21.76
CA ASN A 114 5.81 -32.45 -23.01
C ASN A 114 4.99 -32.49 -24.33
N SER A 115 3.68 -32.26 -24.28
CA SER A 115 2.84 -32.28 -25.48
C SER A 115 2.97 -30.99 -26.30
N SER A 116 2.72 -31.09 -27.60
CA SER A 116 2.74 -29.95 -28.54
C SER A 116 1.37 -29.73 -29.17
N PHE A 117 0.77 -28.58 -28.92
CA PHE A 117 -0.47 -28.12 -29.53
C PHE A 117 -0.14 -27.09 -30.62
N ASN A 118 0.01 -27.57 -31.87
CA ASN A 118 0.48 -26.75 -32.98
C ASN A 118 -0.63 -25.87 -33.59
N GLY A 119 -1.91 -26.23 -33.41
CA GLY A 119 -3.04 -25.32 -33.62
C GLY A 119 -3.76 -25.00 -32.31
N ASN A 120 -5.02 -24.56 -32.39
CA ASN A 120 -5.76 -24.08 -31.22
C ASN A 120 -6.11 -25.24 -30.27
N ALA A 121 -5.94 -25.00 -28.98
CA ALA A 121 -6.21 -25.96 -27.92
C ALA A 121 -7.32 -25.43 -27.00
N TYR A 122 -8.44 -26.14 -26.98
CA TYR A 122 -9.65 -25.72 -26.28
C TYR A 122 -9.87 -26.61 -25.05
N PHE A 123 -9.48 -26.11 -23.88
CA PHE A 123 -9.60 -26.71 -22.56
C PHE A 123 -10.63 -25.99 -21.69
N ASN A 124 -11.68 -25.41 -22.31
CA ASN A 124 -12.66 -24.57 -21.62
C ASN A 124 -13.68 -25.38 -20.82
N GLY A 125 -14.02 -24.91 -19.61
CA GLY A 125 -15.02 -25.53 -18.75
C GLY A 125 -14.69 -26.97 -18.35
N LEU A 126 -13.40 -27.31 -18.28
CA LEU A 126 -12.95 -28.63 -17.84
C LEU A 126 -13.13 -28.82 -16.34
N ASN A 127 -13.28 -30.08 -15.93
CA ASN A 127 -13.27 -30.46 -14.53
C ASN A 127 -12.19 -31.53 -14.30
N PHE A 128 -11.05 -31.13 -13.74
CA PHE A 128 -10.00 -32.06 -13.30
C PHE A 128 -10.19 -32.37 -11.82
N LEU A 129 -10.49 -33.62 -11.46
CA LEU A 129 -10.67 -34.02 -10.06
C LEU A 129 -9.32 -34.24 -9.34
N TYR A 130 -8.32 -34.72 -10.08
CA TYR A 130 -6.95 -34.93 -9.61
C TYR A 130 -5.95 -34.10 -10.44
N THR A 131 -4.71 -34.56 -10.58
CA THR A 131 -3.63 -33.77 -11.16
C THR A 131 -3.91 -33.49 -12.63
N ALA A 132 -3.77 -32.23 -13.04
CA ALA A 132 -3.76 -31.83 -14.44
C ALA A 132 -2.35 -31.36 -14.78
N ASN A 133 -1.61 -32.20 -15.49
CA ASN A 133 -0.20 -31.94 -15.80
C ASN A 133 -0.03 -31.45 -17.24
N PHE A 134 0.41 -30.21 -17.39
CA PHE A 134 0.77 -29.55 -18.65
C PHE A 134 2.24 -29.09 -18.61
N SER A 135 3.09 -29.69 -17.76
CA SER A 135 4.49 -29.26 -17.68
C SER A 135 5.21 -29.45 -19.00
N ASP A 136 6.12 -28.54 -19.34
CA ASP A 136 6.94 -28.60 -20.55
C ASP A 136 6.13 -28.64 -21.87
N SER A 137 4.82 -28.36 -21.81
CA SER A 137 3.96 -28.36 -22.99
C SER A 137 4.13 -27.07 -23.81
N ASN A 138 3.97 -27.20 -25.12
CA ASN A 138 4.07 -26.08 -26.05
C ASN A 138 2.72 -25.84 -26.75
N PHE A 139 2.14 -24.67 -26.56
CA PHE A 139 0.94 -24.21 -27.25
C PHE A 139 1.33 -23.21 -28.35
N SER A 140 1.50 -23.69 -29.59
CA SER A 140 1.81 -22.83 -30.74
C SER A 140 0.58 -22.02 -31.23
N GLY A 141 -0.62 -22.54 -31.02
CA GLY A 141 -1.90 -21.85 -31.23
C GLY A 141 -2.47 -21.20 -29.97
N ASN A 142 -3.70 -20.69 -30.05
CA ASN A 142 -4.39 -20.15 -28.85
C ASN A 142 -4.71 -21.29 -27.88
N ALA A 143 -4.51 -21.08 -26.58
CA ALA A 143 -4.84 -22.03 -25.53
C ALA A 143 -5.87 -21.41 -24.59
N SER A 144 -7.03 -22.06 -24.43
CA SER A 144 -8.14 -21.51 -23.64
C SER A 144 -8.56 -22.54 -22.59
N PHE A 145 -8.34 -22.19 -21.32
CA PHE A 145 -8.69 -22.89 -20.08
C PHE A 145 -9.80 -22.15 -19.31
N SER A 146 -10.54 -21.27 -20.00
CA SER A 146 -11.55 -20.42 -19.39
C SER A 146 -12.64 -21.24 -18.69
N GLY A 147 -13.03 -20.80 -17.49
CA GLY A 147 -14.06 -21.46 -16.68
C GLY A 147 -13.71 -22.86 -16.19
N SER A 148 -12.47 -23.33 -16.37
CA SER A 148 -12.05 -24.66 -15.95
C SER A 148 -11.78 -24.74 -14.45
N ARG A 149 -12.05 -25.92 -13.88
CA ARG A 149 -11.86 -26.24 -12.47
C ARG A 149 -10.75 -27.27 -12.30
N PHE A 150 -9.71 -26.88 -11.58
CA PHE A 150 -8.59 -27.75 -11.19
C PHE A 150 -8.76 -28.12 -9.71
N ASN A 151 -9.39 -29.27 -9.44
CA ASN A 151 -9.63 -29.77 -8.08
C ASN A 151 -8.44 -30.51 -7.48
N GLY A 152 -7.55 -31.03 -8.33
CA GLY A 152 -6.20 -31.45 -7.98
C GLY A 152 -5.16 -30.40 -8.34
N ILE A 153 -3.88 -30.80 -8.32
CA ILE A 153 -2.75 -29.92 -8.65
C ILE A 153 -2.82 -29.54 -10.13
N ALA A 154 -2.66 -28.25 -10.44
CA ALA A 154 -2.52 -27.77 -11.81
C ALA A 154 -1.05 -27.47 -12.08
N ASN A 155 -0.42 -28.25 -12.95
CA ASN A 155 1.01 -28.13 -13.24
C ASN A 155 1.24 -27.58 -14.66
N PHE A 156 1.66 -26.32 -14.77
CA PHE A 156 2.08 -25.63 -15.99
C PHE A 156 3.56 -25.19 -15.89
N LEU A 157 4.38 -25.94 -15.16
CA LEU A 157 5.81 -25.69 -15.06
C LEU A 157 6.47 -25.72 -16.45
N ASP A 158 7.31 -24.74 -16.75
CA ASP A 158 8.10 -24.68 -18.00
C ASP A 158 7.27 -24.73 -19.31
N SER A 159 5.94 -24.53 -19.24
CA SER A 159 5.08 -24.51 -20.42
C SER A 159 5.26 -23.22 -21.23
N GLU A 160 5.13 -23.31 -22.55
CA GLU A 160 5.22 -22.17 -23.46
C GLU A 160 3.89 -21.92 -24.20
N PHE A 161 3.33 -20.72 -24.06
CA PHE A 161 2.15 -20.23 -24.77
C PHE A 161 2.56 -19.21 -25.82
N ASN A 162 2.59 -19.63 -27.09
CA ASN A 162 3.07 -18.81 -28.20
C ASN A 162 2.03 -17.83 -28.79
N ARG A 163 0.76 -18.03 -28.42
CA ARG A 163 -0.36 -17.12 -28.72
C ARG A 163 -1.12 -16.83 -27.43
N ASP A 164 -2.37 -16.39 -27.54
CA ASP A 164 -3.16 -16.00 -26.38
C ASP A 164 -3.46 -17.21 -25.49
N ALA A 165 -3.23 -17.02 -24.19
CA ALA A 165 -3.48 -17.98 -23.12
C ALA A 165 -4.58 -17.43 -22.21
N ASP A 166 -5.73 -18.09 -22.23
CA ASP A 166 -6.94 -17.63 -21.54
C ASP A 166 -7.25 -18.56 -20.37
N PHE A 167 -7.12 -18.03 -19.15
CA PHE A 167 -7.47 -18.67 -17.88
C PHE A 167 -8.62 -17.93 -17.18
N GLU A 168 -9.43 -17.16 -17.91
CA GLU A 168 -10.49 -16.36 -17.33
C GLU A 168 -11.50 -17.22 -16.58
N PHE A 169 -11.97 -16.75 -15.42
CA PHE A 169 -12.95 -17.45 -14.59
C PHE A 169 -12.55 -18.87 -14.13
N SER A 170 -11.28 -19.26 -14.30
CA SER A 170 -10.79 -20.55 -13.84
C SER A 170 -10.69 -20.63 -12.31
N GLU A 171 -10.85 -21.83 -11.76
CA GLU A 171 -10.77 -22.10 -10.32
C GLU A 171 -9.68 -23.15 -10.04
N PHE A 172 -8.61 -22.73 -9.35
CA PHE A 172 -7.53 -23.59 -8.88
C PHE A 172 -7.75 -23.91 -7.39
N ASN A 173 -8.26 -25.11 -7.10
CA ASN A 173 -8.63 -25.53 -5.74
C ASN A 173 -7.47 -26.17 -4.96
N ARG A 174 -6.37 -26.48 -5.65
CA ARG A 174 -5.07 -26.88 -5.08
C ARG A 174 -3.97 -25.97 -5.61
N ASP A 175 -2.73 -26.34 -5.31
CA ASP A 175 -1.56 -25.58 -5.74
C ASP A 175 -1.50 -25.52 -7.27
N ALA A 176 -1.22 -24.31 -7.78
CA ALA A 176 -1.09 -24.04 -9.20
C ALA A 176 0.33 -23.61 -9.52
N PHE A 177 1.01 -24.34 -10.40
CA PHE A 177 2.41 -24.12 -10.74
C PHE A 177 2.52 -23.57 -12.16
N PHE A 178 3.04 -22.36 -12.30
CA PHE A 178 3.37 -21.65 -13.54
C PHE A 178 4.83 -21.16 -13.53
N CYS A 179 5.69 -21.76 -12.70
CA CYS A 179 7.08 -21.34 -12.64
C CYS A 179 7.77 -21.54 -13.98
N SER A 180 8.63 -20.59 -14.35
CA SER A 180 9.39 -20.59 -15.60
C SER A 180 8.56 -20.64 -16.89
N SER A 181 7.23 -20.56 -16.81
CA SER A 181 6.38 -20.55 -17.99
C SER A 181 6.58 -19.27 -18.81
N ILE A 182 6.35 -19.38 -20.12
CA ILE A 182 6.51 -18.28 -21.07
C ILE A 182 5.17 -18.01 -21.76
N PHE A 183 4.67 -16.80 -21.65
CA PHE A 183 3.47 -16.32 -22.34
C PHE A 183 3.90 -15.28 -23.39
N ASN A 184 3.98 -15.69 -24.66
CA ASN A 184 4.34 -14.82 -25.77
C ASN A 184 3.16 -14.00 -26.30
N GLY A 185 1.93 -14.53 -26.21
CA GLY A 185 0.68 -13.78 -26.44
C GLY A 185 0.06 -13.23 -25.16
N ASN A 186 -1.18 -12.74 -25.24
CA ASN A 186 -1.87 -12.20 -24.06
C ASN A 186 -2.19 -13.33 -23.08
N ALA A 187 -1.92 -13.12 -21.79
CA ALA A 187 -2.24 -14.04 -20.71
C ALA A 187 -3.34 -13.47 -19.82
N SER A 188 -4.56 -13.96 -19.95
CA SER A 188 -5.70 -13.48 -19.15
C SER A 188 -5.99 -14.43 -18.00
N PHE A 189 -5.88 -13.93 -16.78
CA PHE A 189 -6.29 -14.57 -15.53
C PHE A 189 -7.46 -13.79 -14.90
N TYR A 190 -8.20 -13.02 -15.70
CA TYR A 190 -9.31 -12.21 -15.23
C TYR A 190 -10.33 -13.04 -14.45
N SER A 191 -10.70 -12.57 -13.27
CA SER A 191 -11.70 -13.23 -12.41
C SER A 191 -11.38 -14.70 -12.05
N SER A 192 -10.11 -15.09 -12.15
CA SER A 192 -9.64 -16.41 -11.72
C SER A 192 -9.52 -16.50 -10.19
N LYS A 193 -9.61 -17.71 -9.65
CA LYS A 193 -9.49 -17.96 -8.21
C LYS A 193 -8.40 -18.97 -7.93
N PHE A 194 -7.42 -18.56 -7.12
CA PHE A 194 -6.37 -19.43 -6.57
C PHE A 194 -6.67 -19.68 -5.09
N ASN A 195 -7.25 -20.84 -4.78
CA ASN A 195 -7.70 -21.17 -3.42
C ASN A 195 -6.56 -21.73 -2.54
N ARG A 196 -5.45 -22.14 -3.17
CA ARG A 196 -4.18 -22.51 -2.51
C ARG A 196 -3.02 -21.73 -3.11
N ALA A 197 -1.79 -22.17 -2.88
CA ALA A 197 -0.62 -21.42 -3.31
C ALA A 197 -0.52 -21.38 -4.83
N SER A 198 -0.14 -20.24 -5.38
CA SER A 198 0.06 -20.05 -6.82
C SER A 198 1.49 -19.58 -7.09
N TYR A 199 2.20 -20.29 -7.94
CA TYR A 199 3.62 -20.08 -8.19
C TYR A 199 3.85 -19.63 -9.63
N PHE A 200 4.19 -18.36 -9.83
CA PHE A 200 4.54 -17.73 -11.12
C PHE A 200 6.03 -17.29 -11.13
N MET A 201 6.87 -17.92 -10.32
CA MET A 201 8.26 -17.52 -10.15
C MET A 201 9.02 -17.69 -11.47
N ALA A 202 9.86 -16.70 -11.81
CA ALA A 202 10.66 -16.69 -13.04
C ALA A 202 9.86 -16.81 -14.36
N SER A 203 8.53 -16.68 -14.34
CA SER A 203 7.72 -16.68 -15.55
C SER A 203 7.96 -15.41 -16.38
N ARG A 204 7.62 -15.49 -17.67
CA ARG A 204 7.77 -14.38 -18.62
C ARG A 204 6.45 -14.13 -19.31
N PHE A 205 5.87 -12.97 -19.06
CA PHE A 205 4.73 -12.45 -19.81
C PHE A 205 5.28 -11.45 -20.83
N ASN A 206 5.42 -11.82 -22.09
CA ASN A 206 6.01 -10.95 -23.11
C ASN A 206 4.97 -9.99 -23.72
N SER A 207 3.69 -10.31 -23.59
CA SER A 207 2.54 -9.44 -23.91
C SER A 207 1.75 -9.08 -22.64
N ASP A 208 0.52 -8.59 -22.80
CA ASP A 208 -0.38 -8.23 -21.70
C ASP A 208 -0.65 -9.42 -20.77
N ALA A 209 -0.54 -9.18 -19.46
CA ALA A 209 -0.93 -10.13 -18.42
C ALA A 209 -2.01 -9.51 -17.55
N ASP A 210 -3.22 -10.06 -17.61
CA ASP A 210 -4.37 -9.53 -16.87
C ASP A 210 -4.68 -10.39 -15.65
N PHE A 211 -4.46 -9.85 -14.45
CA PHE A 211 -4.86 -10.48 -13.18
C PHE A 211 -6.00 -9.70 -12.50
N SER A 212 -6.70 -8.82 -13.22
CA SER A 212 -7.78 -8.02 -12.65
C SER A 212 -8.94 -8.91 -12.18
N ALA A 213 -9.60 -8.48 -11.10
CA ALA A 213 -10.61 -9.26 -10.37
C ALA A 213 -10.18 -10.68 -9.90
N SER A 214 -8.90 -11.05 -10.01
CA SER A 214 -8.43 -12.35 -9.52
C SER A 214 -8.33 -12.37 -7.99
N ILE A 215 -8.55 -13.56 -7.41
CA ILE A 215 -8.50 -13.79 -5.97
C ILE A 215 -7.39 -14.79 -5.66
N PHE A 216 -6.39 -14.34 -4.91
CA PHE A 216 -5.34 -15.19 -4.35
C PHE A 216 -5.64 -15.43 -2.86
N SER A 217 -6.21 -16.59 -2.55
CA SER A 217 -6.61 -16.96 -1.19
C SER A 217 -5.44 -17.40 -0.31
N SER A 218 -4.31 -17.74 -0.92
CA SER A 218 -3.07 -18.13 -0.26
C SER A 218 -1.87 -17.37 -0.84
N ASP A 219 -0.66 -17.89 -0.66
CA ASP A 219 0.57 -17.24 -1.12
C ASP A 219 0.59 -17.16 -2.66
N ALA A 220 0.90 -15.96 -3.17
CA ALA A 220 1.03 -15.68 -4.59
C ALA A 220 2.46 -15.25 -4.90
N GLN A 221 3.19 -16.10 -5.62
CA GLN A 221 4.63 -15.94 -5.82
C GLN A 221 4.94 -15.54 -7.27
N PHE A 222 5.18 -14.26 -7.51
CA PHE A 222 5.60 -13.70 -8.81
C PHE A 222 7.10 -13.33 -8.81
N GLY A 223 7.86 -13.73 -7.80
CA GLY A 223 9.26 -13.36 -7.66
C GLY A 223 10.10 -13.68 -8.90
N ALA A 224 10.97 -12.74 -9.29
CA ALA A 224 11.82 -12.83 -10.47
C ALA A 224 11.08 -13.00 -11.82
N SER A 225 9.76 -12.80 -11.86
CA SER A 225 9.01 -12.78 -13.12
C SER A 225 9.32 -11.53 -13.96
N LYS A 226 9.03 -11.62 -15.25
CA LYS A 226 9.15 -10.51 -16.19
C LYS A 226 7.80 -10.22 -16.82
N PHE A 227 7.37 -8.96 -16.76
CA PHE A 227 6.16 -8.47 -17.41
C PHE A 227 6.54 -7.50 -18.54
N GLY A 228 6.10 -7.83 -19.75
CA GLY A 228 6.36 -7.17 -21.02
C GLY A 228 5.48 -5.94 -21.21
N ILE A 229 5.36 -5.49 -22.46
CA ILE A 229 4.76 -4.20 -22.79
C ILE A 229 3.24 -4.28 -22.66
N SER A 230 2.69 -3.49 -21.74
CA SER A 230 1.29 -3.03 -21.79
C SER A 230 1.12 -2.09 -22.98
N ALA A 231 0.33 -2.50 -23.98
CA ALA A 231 -0.19 -1.59 -25.00
C ALA A 231 -1.59 -1.12 -24.61
N GLY A 232 -1.73 -0.50 -23.43
CA GLY A 232 -2.76 0.47 -23.11
C GLY A 232 -4.22 0.05 -23.33
N TYR A 233 -4.81 -0.56 -22.32
CA TYR A 233 -6.23 -0.39 -21.99
C TYR A 233 -6.37 -0.29 -20.48
N LEU A 234 -6.53 0.94 -19.95
CA LEU A 234 -7.30 1.30 -18.73
C LEU A 234 -7.04 2.73 -18.21
N SER A 235 -6.53 3.66 -19.03
CA SER A 235 -6.61 5.12 -18.75
C SER A 235 -8.03 5.72 -18.90
N LYS A 236 -9.11 4.92 -18.79
CA LYS A 236 -10.51 5.38 -18.92
C LYS A 236 -11.51 4.59 -18.06
N ILE A 237 -11.38 4.62 -16.73
CA ILE A 237 -12.56 4.54 -15.84
C ILE A 237 -12.43 5.63 -14.76
N ASN A 238 -12.27 6.88 -15.20
CA ASN A 238 -12.55 8.05 -14.38
C ASN A 238 -13.08 9.16 -15.29
N GLY A 239 -14.41 9.29 -15.34
CA GLY A 239 -15.12 10.42 -15.97
C GLY A 239 -16.18 10.03 -17.01
N ASN A 240 -17.44 10.02 -16.57
CA ASN A 240 -18.68 10.12 -17.35
C ASN A 240 -18.96 9.09 -18.46
N PHE A 241 -19.82 8.11 -18.13
CA PHE A 241 -20.80 7.59 -19.07
C PHE A 241 -22.19 7.62 -18.41
N GLU A 242 -23.01 8.62 -18.77
CA GLU A 242 -24.45 8.57 -18.54
C GLU A 242 -25.04 7.51 -19.49
N LEU A 243 -25.55 6.41 -18.94
CA LEU A 243 -26.55 5.58 -19.60
C LEU A 243 -27.83 5.61 -18.77
N GLY A 244 -28.92 5.97 -19.44
CA GLY A 244 -30.18 6.35 -18.85
C GLY A 244 -30.75 5.34 -17.84
N LYS A 245 -31.33 5.91 -16.79
CA LYS A 245 -32.39 5.32 -15.94
C LYS A 245 -32.21 3.83 -15.62
N SER A 246 -31.11 3.48 -14.97
CA SER A 246 -31.14 2.43 -13.96
C SER A 246 -30.19 2.82 -12.83
N LYS A 247 -30.73 2.80 -11.61
CA LYS A 247 -30.03 3.16 -10.37
C LYS A 247 -29.05 2.02 -10.06
N ILE A 248 -27.83 2.11 -10.59
CA ILE A 248 -26.73 1.25 -10.14
C ILE A 248 -26.38 1.75 -8.73
N ILE A 249 -26.67 0.91 -7.74
CA ILE A 249 -26.05 1.02 -6.42
C ILE A 249 -24.58 0.66 -6.68
N VAL A 250 -23.73 1.65 -6.89
CA VAL A 250 -22.28 1.44 -7.00
C VAL A 250 -21.75 1.36 -5.57
N ASP A 251 -21.91 0.18 -4.96
CA ASP A 251 -21.17 -0.21 -3.76
C ASP A 251 -20.33 -1.45 -4.13
N SER A 252 -19.00 -1.33 -4.04
CA SER A 252 -17.99 -2.41 -3.84
C SER A 252 -17.44 -3.33 -4.96
N GLU A 253 -17.93 -3.33 -6.21
CA GLU A 253 -17.53 -4.38 -7.22
C GLU A 253 -16.91 -3.85 -8.54
N LEU A 254 -15.85 -3.02 -8.49
CA LEU A 254 -14.99 -2.81 -9.68
C LEU A 254 -13.71 -3.66 -9.52
N GLY A 255 -13.40 -4.52 -10.49
CA GLY A 255 -12.44 -5.62 -10.43
C GLY A 255 -11.00 -5.27 -10.00
N TYR A 256 -10.74 -5.31 -8.70
CA TYR A 256 -9.40 -5.21 -8.12
C TYR A 256 -8.84 -6.61 -7.81
N ALA A 257 -7.52 -6.77 -7.90
CA ALA A 257 -6.84 -7.98 -7.42
C ALA A 257 -6.81 -8.01 -5.89
N GLU A 258 -7.10 -9.17 -5.28
CA GLU A 258 -7.05 -9.37 -3.83
C GLU A 258 -6.04 -10.46 -3.45
N PHE A 259 -5.07 -10.08 -2.61
CA PHE A 259 -4.02 -10.95 -2.08
C PHE A 259 -4.25 -11.20 -0.59
N ASN A 260 -4.74 -12.40 -0.25
CA ASN A 260 -5.04 -12.78 1.13
C ASN A 260 -3.83 -13.33 1.89
N GLY A 261 -2.92 -14.01 1.17
CA GLY A 261 -1.62 -14.46 1.68
C GLY A 261 -0.50 -13.45 1.44
N ASN A 262 0.74 -13.92 1.51
CA ASN A 262 1.89 -13.11 1.13
C ASN A 262 1.87 -12.89 -0.39
N ALA A 263 2.05 -11.64 -0.82
CA ALA A 263 2.19 -11.30 -2.24
C ALA A 263 3.66 -10.95 -2.51
N ASN A 264 4.35 -11.75 -3.32
CA ASN A 264 5.78 -11.57 -3.58
C ASN A 264 6.04 -11.22 -5.06
N PHE A 265 6.46 -9.98 -5.29
CA PHE A 265 6.94 -9.39 -6.55
C PHE A 265 8.42 -8.97 -6.45
N GLY A 266 9.15 -9.53 -5.48
CA GLY A 266 10.54 -9.22 -5.22
C GLY A 266 11.40 -9.53 -6.44
N SER A 267 12.31 -8.62 -6.76
CA SER A 267 13.20 -8.69 -7.93
C SER A 267 12.48 -8.82 -9.28
N SER A 268 11.17 -8.62 -9.35
CA SER A 268 10.41 -8.63 -10.60
C SER A 268 10.71 -7.39 -11.44
N LYS A 269 10.62 -7.55 -12.75
CA LYS A 269 10.87 -6.48 -13.72
C LYS A 269 9.64 -6.22 -14.57
N PHE A 270 9.12 -5.00 -14.51
CA PHE A 270 8.00 -4.52 -15.30
C PHE A 270 8.54 -3.62 -16.41
N ASP A 271 8.66 -4.16 -17.62
CA ASP A 271 9.20 -3.43 -18.78
C ASP A 271 8.18 -2.46 -19.39
N GLY A 272 6.89 -2.81 -19.33
CA GLY A 272 5.76 -1.94 -19.64
C GLY A 272 5.21 -1.17 -18.44
N ASP A 273 4.05 -0.54 -18.63
CA ASP A 273 3.27 0.02 -17.54
C ASP A 273 2.78 -1.09 -16.61
N ALA A 274 2.79 -0.84 -15.30
CA ALA A 274 2.39 -1.79 -14.27
C ALA A 274 1.21 -1.23 -13.47
N SER A 275 0.06 -1.89 -13.52
CA SER A 275 -1.13 -1.49 -12.77
C SER A 275 -1.44 -2.46 -11.64
N PHE A 276 -1.55 -1.91 -10.45
CA PHE A 276 -2.07 -2.49 -9.22
C PHE A 276 -3.27 -1.68 -8.72
N TYR A 277 -3.93 -0.92 -9.59
CA TYR A 277 -5.02 -0.02 -9.25
C TYR A 277 -6.09 -0.70 -8.38
N SER A 278 -6.48 -0.03 -7.29
CA SER A 278 -7.46 -0.51 -6.30
C SER A 278 -7.16 -1.88 -5.67
N SER A 279 -5.97 -2.45 -5.88
CA SER A 279 -5.62 -3.76 -5.35
C SER A 279 -5.63 -3.78 -3.82
N ARG A 280 -5.92 -4.97 -3.26
CA ARG A 280 -5.98 -5.18 -1.82
C ARG A 280 -4.96 -6.22 -1.40
N PHE A 281 -3.95 -5.78 -0.65
CA PHE A 281 -2.96 -6.63 -0.01
C PHE A 281 -3.33 -6.83 1.47
N ASN A 282 -3.99 -7.95 1.77
CA ASN A 282 -4.38 -8.30 3.13
C ASN A 282 -3.23 -8.93 3.93
N GLY A 283 -2.33 -9.65 3.25
CA GLY A 283 -1.04 -10.09 3.78
C GLY A 283 0.11 -9.12 3.46
N PRO A 284 1.34 -9.43 3.93
CA PRO A 284 2.54 -8.71 3.54
C PRO A 284 2.73 -8.66 2.02
N ALA A 285 3.23 -7.52 1.52
CA ALA A 285 3.51 -7.32 0.10
C ALA A 285 4.99 -6.99 -0.10
N ASP A 286 5.70 -7.82 -0.86
CA ASP A 286 7.13 -7.71 -1.12
C ASP A 286 7.39 -7.28 -2.57
N PHE A 287 7.97 -6.10 -2.73
CA PHE A 287 8.46 -5.53 -3.99
C PHE A 287 9.96 -5.20 -3.90
N VAL A 288 10.71 -5.86 -3.02
CA VAL A 288 12.13 -5.56 -2.79
C VAL A 288 12.95 -5.80 -4.06
N GLY A 289 13.73 -4.80 -4.46
CA GLY A 289 14.57 -4.85 -5.66
C GLY A 289 13.80 -4.89 -6.98
N SER A 290 12.49 -4.69 -6.97
CA SER A 290 11.70 -4.65 -8.21
C SER A 290 12.05 -3.43 -9.06
N LYS A 291 11.90 -3.58 -10.38
CA LYS A 291 12.17 -2.51 -11.34
C LYS A 291 10.95 -2.23 -12.21
N PHE A 292 10.45 -1.01 -12.12
CA PHE A 292 9.35 -0.50 -12.92
C PHE A 292 9.89 0.45 -14.00
N ASN A 293 9.96 -0.03 -15.25
CA ASN A 293 10.46 0.75 -16.38
C ASN A 293 9.38 1.59 -17.08
N GLY A 294 8.12 1.16 -16.99
CA GLY A 294 6.95 1.95 -17.39
C GLY A 294 6.39 2.81 -16.25
N THR A 295 5.22 3.41 -16.49
CA THR A 295 4.44 4.04 -15.42
C THR A 295 3.92 2.98 -14.46
N THR A 296 3.77 3.33 -13.19
CA THR A 296 3.29 2.40 -12.17
C THR A 296 2.09 2.98 -11.45
N ASP A 297 1.00 2.21 -11.35
CA ASP A 297 -0.23 2.66 -10.71
C ASP A 297 -0.62 1.75 -9.54
N PHE A 298 -0.40 2.25 -8.33
CA PHE A 298 -0.90 1.71 -7.06
C PHE A 298 -2.05 2.55 -6.50
N SER A 299 -2.65 3.45 -7.28
CA SER A 299 -3.68 4.35 -6.75
C SER A 299 -4.90 3.58 -6.23
N SER A 300 -5.51 4.11 -5.17
CA SER A 300 -6.62 3.50 -4.42
C SER A 300 -6.32 2.11 -3.81
N SER A 301 -5.06 1.64 -3.83
CA SER A 301 -4.70 0.34 -3.27
C SER A 301 -4.68 0.36 -1.74
N ILE A 302 -4.95 -0.80 -1.13
CA ILE A 302 -4.97 -0.95 0.33
C ILE A 302 -3.94 -1.99 0.76
N PHE A 303 -2.99 -1.58 1.60
CA PHE A 303 -1.96 -2.43 2.18
C PHE A 303 -2.19 -2.61 3.69
N LYS A 304 -2.72 -3.77 4.10
CA LYS A 304 -3.08 -4.05 5.50
C LYS A 304 -1.90 -4.45 6.39
N LYS A 305 -0.82 -4.92 5.80
CA LYS A 305 0.39 -5.41 6.48
C LYS A 305 1.62 -4.73 5.90
N ALA A 306 2.80 -5.16 6.36
CA ALA A 306 4.05 -4.55 5.95
C ALA A 306 4.25 -4.65 4.43
N THR A 307 4.67 -3.55 3.82
CA THR A 307 4.94 -3.43 2.39
C THR A 307 6.37 -2.99 2.16
N TYR A 308 7.10 -3.74 1.33
CA TYR A 308 8.53 -3.54 1.13
C TYR A 308 8.84 -3.16 -0.31
N PHE A 309 9.26 -1.92 -0.54
CA PHE A 309 9.80 -1.40 -1.80
C PHE A 309 11.31 -1.13 -1.69
N ASN A 310 12.00 -1.81 -0.79
CA ASN A 310 13.43 -1.53 -0.56
C ASN A 310 14.24 -1.79 -1.83
N VAL A 311 15.14 -0.88 -2.17
CA VAL A 311 16.01 -0.97 -3.35
C VAL A 311 15.23 -1.06 -4.68
N SER A 312 13.93 -0.75 -4.69
CA SER A 312 13.15 -0.72 -5.93
C SER A 312 13.47 0.53 -6.75
N THR A 313 13.22 0.46 -8.06
CA THR A 313 13.41 1.61 -8.97
C THR A 313 12.17 1.86 -9.80
N PHE A 314 11.70 3.11 -9.80
CA PHE A 314 10.63 3.62 -10.64
C PHE A 314 11.22 4.57 -11.67
N GLU A 315 11.26 4.15 -12.93
CA GLU A 315 11.88 4.90 -14.04
C GLU A 315 10.97 6.00 -14.60
N LYS A 316 9.65 5.82 -14.53
CA LYS A 316 8.63 6.81 -14.88
C LYS A 316 7.74 7.12 -13.67
N GLU A 317 6.62 7.82 -13.92
CA GLU A 317 5.66 8.22 -12.89
C GLU A 317 5.21 7.03 -12.05
N ALA A 318 5.25 7.20 -10.72
CA ALA A 318 4.76 6.23 -9.76
C ALA A 318 3.57 6.82 -9.00
N ASN A 319 2.37 6.34 -9.34
CA ASN A 319 1.11 6.82 -8.80
C ASN A 319 0.67 5.97 -7.61
N PHE A 320 0.59 6.56 -6.43
CA PHE A 320 0.08 6.00 -5.17
C PHE A 320 -1.08 6.85 -4.63
N LYS A 321 -1.77 7.61 -5.47
CA LYS A 321 -2.86 8.49 -5.04
C LYS A 321 -3.96 7.71 -4.32
N ASP A 322 -4.46 8.27 -3.23
CA ASP A 322 -5.51 7.64 -2.40
C ASP A 322 -5.17 6.23 -1.87
N ALA A 323 -3.90 5.81 -1.96
CA ALA A 323 -3.48 4.52 -1.42
C ALA A 323 -3.48 4.56 0.12
N LYS A 324 -3.89 3.46 0.74
CA LYS A 324 -3.98 3.33 2.19
C LYS A 324 -2.97 2.30 2.69
N PHE A 325 -2.01 2.77 3.48
CA PHE A 325 -0.98 1.95 4.13
C PHE A 325 -1.32 1.81 5.62
N ASP A 326 -2.03 0.72 5.96
CA ASP A 326 -2.34 0.35 7.35
C ASP A 326 -1.18 -0.38 8.04
N GLY A 327 -0.36 -1.08 7.26
CA GLY A 327 0.92 -1.63 7.71
C GLY A 327 2.10 -0.67 7.49
N GLU A 328 3.27 -1.08 7.99
CA GLU A 328 4.53 -0.35 7.79
C GLU A 328 4.93 -0.38 6.31
N ILE A 329 5.40 0.73 5.76
CA ILE A 329 5.90 0.80 4.38
C ILE A 329 7.36 1.21 4.35
N PHE A 330 8.15 0.47 3.58
CA PHE A 330 9.58 0.65 3.48
C PHE A 330 9.98 0.97 2.05
N PHE A 331 10.57 2.14 1.82
CA PHE A 331 11.17 2.56 0.55
C PHE A 331 12.69 2.68 0.66
N ARG A 332 13.31 1.95 1.60
CA ARG A 332 14.72 2.13 1.93
C ARG A 332 15.61 1.93 0.71
N SER A 333 16.46 2.91 0.42
CA SER A 333 17.35 2.92 -0.74
C SER A 333 16.63 2.77 -2.10
N SER A 334 15.32 3.03 -2.18
CA SER A 334 14.60 3.03 -3.46
C SER A 334 14.90 4.30 -4.26
N THR A 335 14.54 4.31 -5.53
CA THR A 335 14.74 5.45 -6.43
C THR A 335 13.48 5.73 -7.26
N PHE A 336 12.94 6.93 -7.13
CA PHE A 336 11.94 7.52 -8.02
C PHE A 336 12.65 8.49 -8.96
N LYS A 337 12.71 8.18 -10.26
CA LYS A 337 13.42 9.03 -11.23
C LYS A 337 12.63 10.23 -11.71
N THR A 338 11.30 10.16 -11.65
CA THR A 338 10.39 11.25 -12.01
C THR A 338 9.47 11.58 -10.84
N GLU A 339 8.17 11.74 -11.09
CA GLU A 339 7.19 12.17 -10.12
C GLU A 339 6.62 10.97 -9.37
N ALA A 340 6.62 11.06 -8.04
CA ALA A 340 6.00 10.08 -7.16
C ALA A 340 4.77 10.72 -6.50
N LEU A 341 3.58 10.24 -6.86
CA LEU A 341 2.31 10.88 -6.50
C LEU A 341 1.67 10.14 -5.33
N PHE A 342 1.70 10.72 -4.14
CA PHE A 342 1.05 10.21 -2.92
C PHE A 342 -0.08 11.15 -2.44
N ASP A 343 -0.64 11.97 -3.33
CA ASP A 343 -1.77 12.85 -2.99
C ASP A 343 -2.96 12.01 -2.49
N GLY A 344 -3.50 12.36 -1.33
CA GLY A 344 -4.58 11.59 -0.70
C GLY A 344 -4.14 10.25 -0.08
N ALA A 345 -2.88 9.83 -0.24
CA ALA A 345 -2.39 8.61 0.39
C ALA A 345 -2.34 8.77 1.91
N HIS A 346 -2.68 7.70 2.63
CA HIS A 346 -2.70 7.66 4.10
C HIS A 346 -1.71 6.63 4.65
N PHE A 347 -0.81 7.07 5.52
CA PHE A 347 0.19 6.22 6.19
C PHE A 347 -0.18 6.08 7.67
N ASN A 348 -1.01 5.08 7.97
CA ASN A 348 -1.56 4.85 9.32
C ASN A 348 -0.57 4.14 10.26
N SER A 349 0.57 3.71 9.72
CA SER A 349 1.71 3.14 10.43
C SER A 349 2.98 3.91 10.06
N MET A 350 4.13 3.23 10.09
CA MET A 350 5.44 3.78 9.82
C MET A 350 5.73 3.89 8.31
N LEU A 351 6.28 5.03 7.87
CA LEU A 351 6.84 5.25 6.55
C LEU A 351 8.37 5.36 6.66
N ASP A 352 9.11 4.50 5.97
CA ASP A 352 10.58 4.54 5.92
C ASP A 352 11.07 5.03 4.55
N LEU A 353 11.67 6.22 4.53
CA LEU A 353 12.30 6.86 3.36
C LEU A 353 13.84 6.89 3.46
N THR A 354 14.44 6.07 4.33
CA THR A 354 15.89 6.03 4.56
C THR A 354 16.64 5.84 3.24
N ARG A 355 17.49 6.81 2.87
CA ARG A 355 18.26 6.82 1.60
C ARG A 355 17.40 6.70 0.32
N THR A 356 16.11 6.98 0.37
CA THR A 356 15.25 7.04 -0.81
C THR A 356 15.62 8.24 -1.65
N LYS A 357 15.77 8.05 -2.96
CA LYS A 357 16.07 9.12 -3.92
C LYS A 357 14.81 9.49 -4.69
N TYR A 358 14.49 10.78 -4.74
CA TYR A 358 13.37 11.34 -5.49
C TYR A 358 13.67 12.81 -5.84
N ASP A 359 13.12 13.28 -6.97
CA ASP A 359 13.14 14.70 -7.34
C ASP A 359 11.87 15.40 -6.83
N LYS A 360 10.70 14.84 -7.15
CA LYS A 360 9.39 15.34 -6.70
C LYS A 360 8.56 14.26 -6.04
N LEU A 361 8.28 14.45 -4.76
CA LEU A 361 7.43 13.57 -3.95
C LEU A 361 6.20 14.36 -3.49
N TYR A 362 5.06 14.12 -4.13
CA TYR A 362 3.79 14.77 -3.78
C TYR A 362 3.13 14.01 -2.64
N ILE A 363 3.37 14.41 -1.40
CA ILE A 363 2.87 13.74 -0.19
C ILE A 363 2.32 14.79 0.79
N ASN A 364 1.32 14.46 1.60
CA ASN A 364 0.80 15.35 2.62
C ASN A 364 1.36 15.00 4.00
N TRP A 365 2.02 15.95 4.68
CA TRP A 365 2.61 15.73 6.00
C TRP A 365 1.60 15.22 7.03
N ASN A 366 0.37 15.74 7.00
CA ASN A 366 -0.67 15.38 7.98
C ASN A 366 -1.18 13.95 7.80
N ASN A 367 -0.88 13.31 6.67
CA ASN A 367 -1.22 11.91 6.40
C ASN A 367 -0.12 10.93 6.79
N ILE A 368 1.03 11.42 7.27
CA ILE A 368 2.15 10.60 7.74
C ILE A 368 2.06 10.51 9.26
N LYS A 369 1.74 9.32 9.79
CA LYS A 369 1.68 9.13 11.24
C LYS A 369 3.06 9.05 11.89
N LYS A 370 4.02 8.40 11.22
CA LYS A 370 5.39 8.23 11.71
C LYS A 370 6.36 8.06 10.54
N LEU A 371 7.48 8.80 10.57
CA LEU A 371 8.56 8.70 9.60
C LEU A 371 9.81 8.05 10.25
N VAL A 372 10.54 7.17 9.54
CA VAL A 372 11.79 6.55 10.04
C VAL A 372 13.01 7.43 9.79
N TYR A 373 13.90 7.39 10.78
CA TYR A 373 14.93 8.38 11.12
C TYR A 373 16.29 8.09 10.46
N ASP A 374 16.50 8.62 9.26
CA ASP A 374 17.82 9.21 8.98
C ASP A 374 17.66 10.73 8.82
N ASP A 375 18.57 11.52 9.40
CA ASP A 375 18.52 12.99 9.35
C ASP A 375 18.39 13.49 7.91
N THR A 376 18.93 12.71 6.97
CA THR A 376 18.88 12.97 5.55
C THR A 376 17.46 12.92 4.99
N ALA A 377 16.64 11.92 5.36
CA ALA A 377 15.26 11.78 4.89
C ALA A 377 14.39 12.96 5.34
N TYR A 378 14.54 13.41 6.59
CA TYR A 378 13.85 14.60 7.06
C TYR A 378 14.26 15.85 6.27
N GLN A 379 15.56 16.10 6.09
CA GLN A 379 16.02 17.27 5.36
C GLN A 379 15.57 17.25 3.89
N LEU A 380 15.69 16.10 3.22
CA LEU A 380 15.23 15.93 1.83
C LEU A 380 13.73 16.13 1.70
N LEU A 381 12.93 15.63 2.64
CA LEU A 381 11.48 15.82 2.62
C LEU A 381 11.07 17.28 2.87
N ILE A 382 11.74 17.97 3.80
CA ILE A 382 11.53 19.42 4.05
C ILE A 382 11.88 20.24 2.80
N GLU A 383 13.00 19.94 2.15
CA GLU A 383 13.43 20.61 0.93
C GLU A 383 12.43 20.37 -0.21
N ASN A 384 11.99 19.12 -0.40
CA ASN A 384 10.95 18.76 -1.35
C ASN A 384 9.67 19.57 -1.14
N PHE A 385 9.16 19.67 0.10
CA PHE A 385 7.97 20.48 0.38
C PHE A 385 8.15 21.95 0.02
N ARG A 386 9.33 22.54 0.30
CA ARG A 386 9.62 23.93 -0.06
C ARG A 386 9.65 24.12 -1.57
N ASN A 387 10.29 23.20 -2.29
CA ASN A 387 10.40 23.25 -3.74
C ASN A 387 9.04 23.09 -4.43
N LEU A 388 8.13 22.31 -3.83
CA LEU A 388 6.73 22.17 -4.29
C LEU A 388 5.82 23.32 -3.84
N GLY A 389 6.28 24.24 -2.99
CA GLY A 389 5.48 25.34 -2.44
C GLY A 389 4.59 24.95 -1.25
N PHE A 390 4.72 23.74 -0.70
CA PHE A 390 4.00 23.24 0.47
C PHE A 390 4.64 23.73 1.79
N ASN A 391 4.71 25.06 1.94
CA ASN A 391 5.44 25.70 3.05
C ASN A 391 4.93 25.30 4.44
N LYS A 392 3.63 25.07 4.60
CA LYS A 392 3.03 24.64 5.88
C LYS A 392 3.50 23.23 6.25
N ASP A 393 3.51 22.31 5.30
CA ASP A 393 3.97 20.94 5.52
C ASP A 393 5.48 20.90 5.76
N ALA A 394 6.26 21.74 5.06
CA ALA A 394 7.69 21.93 5.32
C ALA A 394 7.96 22.39 6.76
N ASP A 395 7.19 23.35 7.26
CA ASP A 395 7.37 23.90 8.60
C ASP A 395 6.93 22.90 9.69
N ASN A 396 5.86 22.14 9.47
CA ASN A 396 5.42 21.07 10.36
C ASN A 396 6.44 19.91 10.42
N CYS A 397 6.92 19.47 9.26
CA CYS A 397 7.97 18.45 9.15
C CYS A 397 9.25 18.88 9.87
N TYR A 398 9.67 20.14 9.68
CA TYR A 398 10.81 20.71 10.40
C TYR A 398 10.61 20.73 11.91
N TYR A 399 9.41 21.11 12.36
CA TYR A 399 9.10 21.18 13.79
C TYR A 399 9.21 19.81 14.47
N GLU A 400 8.61 18.77 13.89
CA GLU A 400 8.69 17.40 14.39
C GLU A 400 10.14 16.87 14.35
N PHE A 401 10.88 17.11 13.26
CA PHE A 401 12.31 16.77 13.18
C PHE A 401 13.13 17.35 14.36
N ARG A 402 12.86 18.60 14.73
CA ARG A 402 13.58 19.27 15.82
C ARG A 402 13.18 18.73 17.20
N ILE A 403 11.89 18.42 17.40
CA ILE A 403 11.43 17.75 18.61
C ILE A 403 12.12 16.38 18.74
N ASP A 404 12.14 15.60 17.68
CA ASP A 404 12.76 14.28 17.68
C ASP A 404 14.26 14.36 18.03
N GLN A 405 14.99 15.32 17.48
CA GLN A 405 16.39 15.58 17.83
C GLN A 405 16.54 15.93 19.32
N LEU A 406 15.70 16.82 19.88
CA LEU A 406 15.74 17.12 21.31
C LEU A 406 15.53 15.87 22.19
N LEU A 407 14.63 14.97 21.79
CA LEU A 407 14.30 13.75 22.53
C LEU A 407 15.43 12.71 22.49
N HIS A 408 16.17 12.62 21.39
CA HIS A 408 17.32 11.72 21.25
C HIS A 408 18.53 12.17 22.09
N TRP A 409 18.67 13.46 22.40
CA TRP A 409 19.84 14.01 23.08
C TRP A 409 19.66 14.16 24.62
N GLY A 410 18.50 13.82 25.19
CA GLY A 410 18.20 13.98 26.61
C GLY A 410 18.70 12.86 27.54
N SER A 411 19.58 13.21 28.48
CA SER A 411 20.10 12.35 29.57
C SER A 411 19.10 12.16 30.73
N PRO A 412 19.03 10.96 31.36
CA PRO A 412 18.06 10.61 32.42
C PRO A 412 18.27 11.23 33.82
N ASN A 413 19.24 12.14 34.03
CA ASN A 413 19.59 12.63 35.37
C ASN A 413 19.43 14.15 35.58
N ASP A 414 18.68 14.84 34.71
CA ASP A 414 18.43 16.29 34.79
C ASP A 414 16.98 16.57 35.24
N PRO A 415 16.68 17.55 36.12
CA PRO A 415 15.31 17.94 36.48
C PRO A 415 14.38 18.24 35.30
N ILE A 416 14.93 18.68 34.16
CA ILE A 416 14.21 18.86 32.88
C ILE A 416 14.02 17.50 32.18
N GLY A 417 15.01 16.62 32.30
CA GLY A 417 14.95 15.21 31.94
C GLY A 417 13.76 14.51 32.57
N ILE A 418 13.52 14.66 33.89
CA ILE A 418 12.40 14.02 34.61
C ILE A 418 11.02 14.33 33.98
N LEU A 419 10.79 15.56 33.50
CA LEU A 419 9.53 15.93 32.85
C LEU A 419 9.34 15.20 31.50
N ILE A 420 10.45 14.95 30.80
CA ILE A 420 10.54 14.23 29.52
C ILE A 420 10.60 12.71 29.75
N GLU A 421 11.17 12.26 30.87
CA GLU A 421 11.38 10.87 31.27
C GLU A 421 10.12 10.22 31.84
N THR A 422 9.20 11.04 32.36
CA THR A 422 7.84 10.59 32.68
C THR A 422 7.10 10.15 31.41
N ALA A 423 7.43 10.71 30.24
CA ALA A 423 6.95 10.24 28.93
C ALA A 423 7.68 8.98 28.43
N ARG A 424 8.80 8.61 29.07
CA ARG A 424 9.70 7.50 28.69
C ARG A 424 9.53 6.23 29.54
N TYR A 425 8.63 6.16 30.52
CA TYR A 425 8.34 4.92 31.26
C TYR A 425 7.75 3.78 30.38
N LEU A 426 7.73 3.92 29.05
CA LEU A 426 7.14 2.97 28.10
C LEU A 426 8.07 2.35 27.04
N ASN A 427 9.38 2.65 26.92
CA ASN A 427 10.31 1.73 26.22
C ASN A 427 11.80 2.09 26.30
N LYS A 428 12.63 1.04 26.46
CA LYS A 428 14.12 0.94 26.45
C LYS A 428 14.81 1.66 25.28
N GLU A 429 16.09 2.05 25.25
CA GLU A 429 17.34 1.65 25.94
C GLU A 429 18.40 2.81 25.87
N SER A 430 19.59 2.59 26.47
CA SER A 430 20.67 3.51 26.93
C SER A 430 21.55 4.27 25.92
N VAL A 431 22.12 5.45 26.27
CA VAL A 431 23.43 6.00 25.79
C VAL A 431 24.12 6.98 26.80
N HIS A 432 25.46 7.03 26.69
CA HIS A 432 26.58 7.81 27.27
C HIS A 432 26.44 9.28 27.74
N GLU A 433 27.44 9.67 28.54
CA GLU A 433 27.61 10.91 29.31
C GLU A 433 28.41 12.00 28.55
N TYR A 434 27.92 13.26 28.52
CA TYR A 434 28.54 14.41 27.83
C TYR A 434 28.55 15.72 28.65
N GLY A 435 29.38 16.68 28.23
CA GLY A 435 29.89 17.83 29.01
C GLY A 435 29.04 19.12 29.04
N ILE A 436 29.56 20.14 29.74
CA ILE A 436 28.84 21.37 30.14
C ILE A 436 28.38 22.26 28.95
N GLY A 437 29.11 22.24 27.83
CA GLY A 437 28.76 23.03 26.63
C GLY A 437 27.46 22.59 25.97
N ASP A 438 27.18 21.30 25.96
CA ASP A 438 25.99 20.73 25.34
C ASP A 438 24.72 21.11 26.12
N LYS A 439 24.81 21.16 27.46
CA LYS A 439 23.71 21.56 28.34
C LYS A 439 23.18 22.97 28.06
N PHE A 440 24.05 23.90 27.70
CA PHE A 440 23.65 25.27 27.36
C PHE A 440 22.90 25.33 26.02
N MET A 441 23.40 24.61 25.01
CA MET A 441 22.72 24.51 23.72
C MET A 441 21.35 23.85 23.86
N HIS A 442 21.21 22.82 24.69
CA HIS A 442 19.91 22.21 25.01
C HIS A 442 18.94 23.18 25.69
N ALA A 443 19.40 23.98 26.65
CA ALA A 443 18.54 24.95 27.32
C ALA A 443 18.01 26.03 26.37
N LEU A 444 18.85 26.49 25.43
CA LEU A 444 18.43 27.42 24.38
C LEU A 444 17.43 26.78 23.43
N ASP A 445 17.67 25.54 23.01
CA ASP A 445 16.84 24.88 22.02
C ASP A 445 15.48 24.46 22.58
N LEU A 446 15.44 24.01 23.84
CA LEU A 446 14.21 23.82 24.61
C LEU A 446 13.44 25.13 24.78
N GLY A 447 14.14 26.23 25.09
CA GLY A 447 13.54 27.56 25.14
C GLY A 447 12.92 27.97 23.80
N ALA A 448 13.58 27.65 22.68
CA ALA A 448 13.07 27.94 21.35
C ALA A 448 11.81 27.13 21.01
N TRP A 449 11.76 25.87 21.43
CA TRP A 449 10.57 25.03 21.33
C TRP A 449 9.41 25.57 22.18
N ILE A 450 9.63 25.75 23.48
CA ILE A 450 8.59 26.12 24.46
C ILE A 450 8.00 27.50 24.16
N PHE A 451 8.85 28.49 23.88
CA PHE A 451 8.39 29.89 23.85
C PHE A 451 7.86 30.33 22.49
N TYR A 452 8.40 29.79 21.39
CA TYR A 452 8.02 30.28 20.05
C TYR A 452 8.03 29.25 18.93
N GLY A 453 8.06 27.95 19.27
CA GLY A 453 7.95 26.85 18.32
C GLY A 453 8.96 26.95 17.18
N TYR A 454 10.22 27.26 17.52
CA TYR A 454 11.31 27.48 16.55
C TYR A 454 11.05 28.56 15.49
N GLY A 455 10.19 29.54 15.79
CA GLY A 455 9.88 30.64 14.86
C GLY A 455 8.71 30.33 13.94
N LYS A 456 8.05 29.18 14.12
CA LYS A 456 6.99 28.71 13.23
C LYS A 456 5.59 28.78 13.84
N GLN A 457 5.47 29.02 15.14
CA GLN A 457 4.19 29.00 15.84
C GLN A 457 3.94 30.29 16.64
N PRO A 458 3.37 31.34 16.03
CA PRO A 458 3.15 32.64 16.70
C PRO A 458 2.12 32.58 17.84
N PHE A 459 1.32 31.52 17.93
CA PHE A 459 0.38 31.32 19.05
C PHE A 459 1.08 30.97 20.37
N TYR A 460 2.29 30.42 20.35
CA TYR A 460 3.07 30.07 21.55
C TYR A 460 3.49 31.32 22.34
N PRO A 461 4.17 32.32 21.73
CA PRO A 461 4.55 33.52 22.46
C PRO A 461 3.32 34.34 22.88
N LEU A 462 2.22 34.27 22.12
CA LEU A 462 0.94 34.86 22.53
C LEU A 462 0.38 34.18 23.79
N GLY A 463 0.36 32.85 23.84
CA GLY A 463 -0.08 32.08 25.00
C GLY A 463 0.77 32.36 26.24
N TRP A 464 2.10 32.38 26.10
CA TRP A 464 3.02 32.73 27.19
C TRP A 464 2.89 34.18 27.64
N SER A 465 2.53 35.11 26.74
CA SER A 465 2.22 36.49 27.09
C SER A 465 0.98 36.57 27.98
N ILE A 466 -0.11 35.88 27.59
CA ILE A 466 -1.33 35.82 28.40
C ILE A 466 -1.04 35.19 29.76
N PHE A 467 -0.33 34.06 29.79
CA PHE A 467 0.06 33.39 31.04
C PHE A 467 0.86 34.30 31.96
N SER A 468 1.86 35.01 31.41
CA SER A 468 2.68 35.96 32.17
C SER A 468 1.82 37.07 32.78
N VAL A 469 0.92 37.68 32.00
CA VAL A 469 0.01 38.72 32.49
C VAL A 469 -0.92 38.21 33.60
N LEU A 470 -1.39 36.96 33.51
CA LEU A 470 -2.23 36.37 34.56
C LEU A 470 -1.43 36.16 35.86
N VAL A 471 -0.23 35.59 35.77
CA VAL A 471 0.65 35.34 36.92
C VAL A 471 1.06 36.64 37.60
N PHE A 472 1.55 37.61 36.83
CA PHE A 472 1.93 38.92 37.38
C PHE A 472 0.72 39.70 37.89
N GLY A 473 -0.45 39.59 37.25
CA GLY A 473 -1.71 40.14 37.77
C GLY A 473 -2.05 39.61 39.17
N ILE A 474 -1.84 38.31 39.43
CA ILE A 474 -2.01 37.71 40.77
C ILE A 474 -0.95 38.23 41.75
N ILE A 475 0.32 38.28 41.32
CA ILE A 475 1.43 38.80 42.12
C ILE A 475 1.12 40.25 42.55
N TRP A 476 0.76 41.13 41.62
CA TRP A 476 0.38 42.51 41.91
C TRP A 476 -0.84 42.62 42.81
N CYS A 477 -1.86 41.78 42.60
CA CYS A 477 -3.03 41.73 43.46
C CYS A 477 -2.68 41.34 44.91
N SER A 478 -1.70 40.44 45.10
CA SER A 478 -1.20 40.03 46.42
C SER A 478 -0.38 41.11 47.13
N GLY A 479 0.37 41.92 46.38
CA GLY A 479 1.17 43.05 46.88
C GLY A 479 0.37 44.31 47.19
N ASN A 480 -0.93 44.31 46.88
CA ASN A 480 -1.79 45.48 46.95
C ASN A 480 -1.86 46.05 48.37
N ARG A 481 -1.53 47.33 48.50
CA ARG A 481 -1.59 48.07 49.76
C ARG A 481 -2.92 48.84 49.82
N LYS A 482 -3.71 48.63 50.88
CA LYS A 482 -4.72 49.61 51.27
C LYS A 482 -3.98 50.80 51.89
N LEU A 483 -3.85 51.89 51.15
CA LEU A 483 -3.31 53.14 51.70
C LEU A 483 -4.36 53.77 52.64
N PRO A 484 -3.99 54.27 53.84
CA PRO A 484 -4.90 55.05 54.66
C PRO A 484 -4.78 56.56 54.34
N TYR A 485 -5.94 57.14 53.99
CA TYR A 485 -6.45 58.47 54.37
C TYR A 485 -6.59 59.59 53.31
N ASN A 486 -7.76 60.24 53.41
CA ASN A 486 -8.32 61.42 52.75
C ASN A 486 -8.64 61.40 51.23
N GLY A 487 -9.91 61.12 50.94
CA GLY A 487 -10.62 61.70 49.78
C GLY A 487 -10.91 60.76 48.61
N ALA A 488 -10.00 59.86 48.27
CA ALA A 488 -10.20 58.88 47.22
C ALA A 488 -9.40 57.61 47.53
N ASN A 489 -10.01 56.65 48.23
CA ASN A 489 -9.44 55.30 48.37
C ASN A 489 -9.55 54.58 47.02
N LEU A 490 -8.67 54.92 46.07
CA LEU A 490 -8.42 54.04 44.94
C LEU A 490 -7.30 53.07 45.33
N GLY A 491 -7.58 51.77 45.26
CA GLY A 491 -6.49 50.81 45.05
C GLY A 491 -5.70 51.21 43.80
N ILE A 492 -4.39 50.96 43.80
CA ILE A 492 -3.46 51.33 42.71
C ILE A 492 -3.98 50.91 41.32
N PHE A 493 -4.72 49.80 41.28
CA PHE A 493 -5.26 49.20 40.06
C PHE A 493 -6.65 49.73 39.65
N GLU A 494 -7.36 50.46 40.53
CA GLU A 494 -8.72 50.94 40.24
C GLU A 494 -8.75 52.02 39.13
N LYS A 495 -7.61 52.64 38.81
CA LYS A 495 -7.45 53.53 37.65
C LYS A 495 -7.51 52.79 36.30
N TYR A 496 -7.32 51.48 36.31
CA TYR A 496 -7.28 50.63 35.11
C TYR A 496 -8.64 49.92 34.87
N GLY A 497 -9.58 49.94 35.82
CA GLY A 497 -10.91 49.34 35.66
C GLY A 497 -11.96 50.30 35.11
N SER A 498 -13.06 49.76 34.55
CA SER A 498 -14.21 50.55 34.09
C SER A 498 -14.80 51.40 35.23
N THR A 499 -15.05 52.68 34.93
CA THR A 499 -15.59 53.75 35.77
C THR A 499 -17.01 53.44 36.28
N SER A 500 -17.14 52.56 37.27
CA SER A 500 -18.36 52.40 38.05
C SER A 500 -18.18 53.05 39.43
N HIS A 501 -18.95 54.09 39.71
CA HIS A 501 -18.93 54.87 40.96
C HIS A 501 -19.32 54.11 42.24
N ASN A 502 -19.51 52.79 42.20
CA ASN A 502 -19.85 51.99 43.38
C ASN A 502 -18.69 51.13 43.89
N ARG A 503 -18.18 51.55 45.06
CA ARG A 503 -17.02 51.00 45.77
C ARG A 503 -17.22 49.53 46.15
N PRO A 504 -16.30 48.61 45.80
CA PRO A 504 -16.29 47.26 46.34
C PRO A 504 -15.97 47.30 47.85
N LYS A 505 -16.86 46.78 48.70
CA LYS A 505 -16.65 46.74 50.16
C LYS A 505 -15.69 45.61 50.59
N GLY A 506 -15.17 44.83 49.63
CA GLY A 506 -14.18 43.77 49.87
C GLY A 506 -14.72 42.57 50.66
N LYS A 507 -16.05 42.50 50.86
CA LYS A 507 -16.72 41.42 51.59
C LYS A 507 -17.23 40.31 50.69
N ASN A 508 -17.44 40.56 49.40
CA ASN A 508 -18.10 39.62 48.48
C ASN A 508 -17.16 39.13 47.38
N TRP A 509 -17.36 37.91 46.88
CA TRP A 509 -16.45 37.27 45.91
C TRP A 509 -16.33 38.05 44.59
N ARG A 510 -17.41 38.71 44.15
CA ARG A 510 -17.44 39.57 42.95
C ARG A 510 -16.49 40.77 43.05
N ASP A 511 -16.33 41.33 44.24
CA ASP A 511 -15.43 42.46 44.49
C ASP A 511 -13.95 42.04 44.40
N LYS A 512 -13.63 40.84 44.90
CA LYS A 512 -12.29 40.24 44.78
C LYS A 512 -11.96 39.93 43.31
N PHE A 513 -12.92 39.44 42.56
CA PHE A 513 -12.75 39.15 41.13
C PHE A 513 -12.54 40.42 40.30
N ARG A 514 -13.28 41.50 40.57
CA ARG A 514 -13.05 42.82 39.95
C ARG A 514 -11.67 43.39 40.24
N LEU A 515 -11.21 43.29 41.50
CA LEU A 515 -9.88 43.74 41.88
C LEU A 515 -8.78 42.96 41.16
N LEU A 516 -8.95 41.65 41.02
CA LEU A 516 -8.05 40.80 40.25
C LEU A 516 -8.04 41.18 38.77
N GLY A 517 -9.20 41.43 38.15
CA GLY A 517 -9.30 41.89 36.77
C GLY A 517 -8.59 43.24 36.53
N ASN A 518 -8.73 44.18 37.46
CA ASN A 518 -8.01 45.46 37.41
C ASN A 518 -6.49 45.29 37.54
N ALA A 519 -6.04 44.40 38.43
CA ALA A 519 -4.62 44.07 38.57
C ALA A 519 -4.05 43.38 37.32
N MET A 520 -4.84 42.53 36.65
CA MET A 520 -4.48 41.94 35.36
C MET A 520 -4.36 43.00 34.26
N LEU A 521 -5.24 44.00 34.21
CA LEU A 521 -5.12 45.09 33.22
C LEU A 521 -3.89 45.96 33.47
N PHE A 522 -3.57 46.21 34.74
CA PHE A 522 -2.33 46.87 35.13
C PHE A 522 -1.10 46.07 34.70
N SER A 523 -1.10 44.76 34.97
CA SER A 523 -0.08 43.82 34.51
C SER A 523 0.08 43.83 32.99
N ALA A 524 -1.02 43.76 32.23
CA ALA A 524 -1.00 43.87 30.77
C ALA A 524 -0.34 45.18 30.29
N THR A 525 -0.60 46.30 30.98
CA THR A 525 0.00 47.60 30.67
C THR A 525 1.52 47.61 30.90
N ILE A 526 1.98 47.05 32.01
CA ILE A 526 3.42 46.90 32.30
C ILE A 526 4.06 45.99 31.25
N PHE A 527 3.48 44.83 31.00
CA PHE A 527 3.96 43.85 30.03
C PHE A 527 4.12 44.47 28.64
N LEU A 528 3.08 45.13 28.11
CA LEU A 528 3.13 45.78 26.79
C LEU A 528 4.08 46.98 26.73
N SER A 529 4.45 47.57 27.87
CA SER A 529 5.45 48.66 27.93
C SER A 529 6.90 48.19 27.82
N GLY A 530 7.13 46.87 27.73
CA GLY A 530 8.46 46.25 27.65
C GLY A 530 9.29 46.74 26.45
N THR A 531 8.72 46.69 25.25
CA THR A 531 9.37 47.14 24.01
C THR A 531 9.29 48.66 23.78
N ARG A 532 8.48 49.38 24.58
CA ARG A 532 8.00 50.75 24.29
C ARG A 532 7.34 50.93 22.92
N LEU A 533 7.09 49.84 22.19
CA LEU A 533 6.50 49.89 20.86
C LEU A 533 5.00 50.19 20.92
N PHE A 534 4.35 49.80 22.04
CA PHE A 534 2.90 49.85 22.18
C PHE A 534 2.41 50.87 23.21
N ILE A 535 3.06 50.95 24.38
CA ILE A 535 2.59 51.75 25.52
C ILE A 535 3.80 52.26 26.34
N ASP A 536 3.70 53.47 26.89
CA ASP A 536 4.67 53.98 27.85
C ASP A 536 4.58 53.28 29.22
N PRO A 537 5.71 53.09 29.93
CA PRO A 537 5.69 52.44 31.23
C PRO A 537 4.85 53.23 32.23
N PRO A 538 3.90 52.58 32.94
CA PRO A 538 3.15 53.25 33.98
C PRO A 538 4.07 53.63 35.16
N MET A 539 3.62 54.59 35.97
CA MET A 539 4.36 54.99 37.17
C MET A 539 4.54 53.82 38.13
N LEU A 540 5.69 53.76 38.80
CA LEU A 540 6.01 52.69 39.75
C LEU A 540 5.00 52.73 40.93
N PRO A 541 4.26 51.64 41.18
CA PRO A 541 3.23 51.63 42.22
C PRO A 541 3.81 51.53 43.63
N GLU A 542 3.12 52.08 44.63
CA GLU A 542 3.49 51.90 46.03
C GLU A 542 2.92 50.60 46.63
N MET A 543 3.71 49.54 46.67
CA MET A 543 3.27 48.24 47.18
C MET A 543 3.51 48.05 48.69
N ARG A 544 2.97 46.95 49.25
CA ARG A 544 3.34 46.46 50.60
C ARG A 544 4.79 46.00 50.69
N TRP A 545 5.37 45.61 49.56
CA TRP A 545 6.75 45.13 49.48
C TRP A 545 7.75 46.28 49.57
N SER A 546 9.03 45.93 49.77
CA SER A 546 10.11 46.92 49.72
C SER A 546 10.17 47.60 48.34
N LYS A 547 10.63 48.86 48.29
CA LYS A 547 10.84 49.58 47.01
C LYS A 547 11.73 48.81 46.04
N SER A 548 12.72 48.07 46.56
CA SER A 548 13.60 47.22 45.76
C SER A 548 12.83 46.06 45.11
N THR A 549 12.01 45.36 45.89
CA THR A 549 11.19 44.24 45.40
C THR A 549 10.19 44.68 44.34
N THR A 550 9.50 45.82 44.56
CA THR A 550 8.57 46.38 43.59
C THR A 550 9.26 46.76 42.28
N LYS A 551 10.46 47.37 42.36
CA LYS A 551 11.26 47.69 41.18
C LYS A 551 11.69 46.43 40.43
N LEU A 552 12.09 45.38 41.14
CA LEU A 552 12.48 44.11 40.54
C LEU A 552 11.34 43.43 39.80
N VAL A 553 10.16 43.29 40.42
CA VAL A 553 8.96 42.69 39.79
C VAL A 553 8.52 43.51 38.58
N PHE A 554 8.51 44.85 38.71
CA PHE A 554 8.20 45.77 37.61
C PHE A 554 9.15 45.62 36.43
N THR A 555 10.47 45.57 36.69
CA THR A 555 11.47 45.41 35.63
C THR A 555 11.38 44.01 34.99
N ALA A 556 11.19 42.95 35.79
CA ALA A 556 11.08 41.59 35.29
C ALA A 556 9.88 41.42 34.33
N GLU A 557 8.71 41.93 34.68
CA GLU A 557 7.53 41.87 33.81
C GLU A 557 7.72 42.65 32.51
N ARG A 558 8.38 43.82 32.57
CA ARG A 558 8.73 44.59 31.37
C ARG A 558 9.71 43.85 30.46
N VAL A 559 10.71 43.20 31.04
CA VAL A 559 11.69 42.41 30.27
C VAL A 559 11.00 41.21 29.61
N LEU A 560 10.13 40.49 30.33
CA LEU A 560 9.33 39.40 29.76
C LEU A 560 8.41 39.88 28.64
N GLY A 561 7.75 41.04 28.84
CA GLY A 561 6.94 41.67 27.82
C GLY A 561 7.71 42.03 26.57
N ALA A 562 8.93 42.56 26.71
CA ALA A 562 9.83 42.81 25.59
C ALA A 562 10.21 41.51 24.86
N PHE A 563 10.63 40.49 25.62
CA PHE A 563 11.06 39.20 25.11
C PHE A 563 9.97 38.49 24.29
N PHE A 564 8.77 38.30 24.86
CA PHE A 564 7.69 37.60 24.14
C PHE A 564 7.13 38.41 22.98
N SER A 565 7.13 39.76 23.06
CA SER A 565 6.76 40.59 21.91
C SER A 565 7.73 40.41 20.74
N ILE A 566 9.05 40.39 21.01
CA ILE A 566 10.06 40.14 19.99
C ILE A 566 9.87 38.74 19.38
N LEU A 567 9.69 37.71 20.21
CA LEU A 567 9.45 36.35 19.72
C LEU A 567 8.17 36.24 18.88
N PHE A 568 7.10 36.91 19.28
CA PHE A 568 5.85 36.97 18.53
C PHE A 568 6.05 37.61 17.15
N PHE A 569 6.74 38.75 17.08
CA PHE A 569 7.03 39.41 15.80
C PHE A 569 7.99 38.62 14.93
N LEU A 570 9.00 37.95 15.51
CA LEU A 570 9.88 37.05 14.76
C LEU A 570 9.10 35.86 14.18
N ALA A 571 8.22 35.25 14.98
CA ALA A 571 7.39 34.14 14.52
C ALA A 571 6.40 34.59 13.42
N ILE A 572 5.77 35.76 13.57
CA ILE A 572 4.92 36.36 12.53
C ILE A 572 5.72 36.70 11.28
N GLY A 573 6.86 37.35 11.40
CA GLY A 573 7.71 37.69 10.25
C GLY A 573 8.10 36.44 9.46
N ALA A 574 8.45 35.36 10.16
CA ALA A 574 8.77 34.08 9.56
C ALA A 574 7.56 33.35 8.93
N THR A 575 6.32 33.67 9.33
CA THR A 575 5.08 33.12 8.74
C THR A 575 4.43 34.02 7.69
N VAL A 576 4.64 35.34 7.71
CA VAL A 576 3.98 36.33 6.85
C VAL A 576 4.87 36.82 5.71
N VAL A 577 6.21 36.81 5.85
CA VAL A 577 7.16 37.26 4.81
C VAL A 577 7.47 36.13 3.81
N ARG A 578 6.55 35.19 3.60
CA ARG A 578 6.72 34.07 2.67
C ARG A 578 5.58 33.99 1.67
#